data_AF-A0A0D7BB53-F1
#
_entry.id   AF-A0A0D7BB53-F1
#
_cell.length_a   1.000
_cell.length_b   1.000
_cell.length_c   1.000
_cell.angle_alpha   90.00
_cell.angle_beta   90.00
_cell.angle_gamma   90.00
#
_symmetry.space_group_name_H-M   'P 1'
#
loop_
_entity.id
_entity.type
_entity.pdbx_description
1 polymer ?
#
loop_
_entity_poly.entity_id
_entity_poly.type
_entity_poly.pdbx_seq_one_letter_code
_entity_poly.pdbx_strand_id
1 'polypeptide(L)'
;MREILYVQAGQLANYVGSHFWNAQESYMTSEDDSIVHERSFREGTSKEGNCYTPRAIIFDKKDHFGTAPRTHSSIQTEHSASNEPDPSILWNGGVIEYRQDAIPPPKLDEEEEDEEDGKEDQCDRYPESVRYWSDFSRVYYHPRSFQRMPDIYDFDAAGGEWQSGGRIFKGYDEDVSLMEDGVRPFLEECDTPQGIQVVDEASTFGPFVNTFLDNFRDEFVKLPCIVFPLLSDTYSWNPDVDDKRGIRRLVNDALHLRALSDDVSLAVPIQSPSSWAKKDSLYTSSAIISAHIESATLALRHSESQEDLSSFADLFTAGHGSAPFAELCGCFPGDEGGMQDFFNYTHGVPFSGGFKKVPIYSRRDTMRGFNSLCASSYETWSADFATPPWNVTRTHGRAVPVPRGLPSEFNVESSERSPVASVFSSVLTSTKGGVLFKKYAEFVDVSRRRKDIFLETDEADELHELVNDLWTLHDTLSGDAGYEEDDTAGDIEDD
;
A
#
# COMPACT_ATOMS: atom_id res chain seq x y z
N MET A 1 10.13 9.74 20.32
CA MET A 1 9.04 8.88 19.80
C MET A 1 9.64 8.09 18.65
N ARG A 2 8.89 7.64 17.66
CA ARG A 2 9.37 6.74 16.58
C ARG A 2 8.44 6.95 15.38
N GLU A 3 8.37 8.19 14.94
CA GLU A 3 7.33 8.65 14.01
C GLU A 3 7.63 8.25 12.57
N ILE A 4 6.58 7.89 11.84
CA ILE A 4 6.63 7.46 10.44
C ILE A 4 5.78 8.41 9.62
N LEU A 5 6.34 8.91 8.52
CA LEU A 5 5.58 9.65 7.51
C LEU A 5 5.09 8.66 6.44
N TYR A 6 3.79 8.69 6.17
CA TYR A 6 3.16 7.78 5.23
C TYR A 6 2.88 8.49 3.91
N VAL A 7 3.17 7.84 2.80
CA VAL A 7 2.93 8.37 1.45
C VAL A 7 2.05 7.40 0.69
N GLN A 8 1.00 7.93 0.06
CA GLN A 8 0.03 7.17 -0.72
C GLN A 8 -0.06 7.78 -2.11
N ALA A 9 0.12 7.00 -3.17
CA ALA A 9 0.15 7.51 -4.53
C ALA A 9 -0.63 6.63 -5.51
N GLY A 10 -1.81 7.11 -5.91
CA GLY A 10 -2.72 6.39 -6.80
C GLY A 10 -4.06 6.07 -6.16
N GLN A 11 -5.05 5.78 -7.00
CA GLN A 11 -6.41 5.51 -6.58
C GLN A 11 -6.49 4.28 -5.66
N LEU A 12 -5.99 3.12 -6.09
CA LEU A 12 -5.99 1.90 -5.28
C LEU A 12 -5.15 2.08 -4.01
N ALA A 13 -3.99 2.76 -4.11
CA ALA A 13 -3.16 3.07 -2.95
C ALA A 13 -3.90 3.92 -1.91
N ASN A 14 -4.69 4.90 -2.35
CA ASN A 14 -5.50 5.75 -1.47
C ASN A 14 -6.70 5.01 -0.88
N TYR A 15 -7.32 4.08 -1.62
CA TYR A 15 -8.32 3.16 -1.07
C TYR A 15 -7.73 2.28 0.04
N VAL A 16 -6.56 1.69 -0.20
CA VAL A 16 -5.79 0.92 0.81
C VAL A 16 -5.49 1.82 2.01
N GLY A 17 -5.06 3.05 1.73
CA GLY A 17 -4.79 4.08 2.72
C GLY A 17 -5.97 4.38 3.64
N SER A 18 -7.15 4.64 3.08
CA SER A 18 -8.37 4.90 3.85
C SER A 18 -8.70 3.74 4.81
N HIS A 19 -8.60 2.49 4.35
CA HIS A 19 -8.80 1.32 5.23
C HIS A 19 -7.74 1.25 6.34
N PHE A 20 -6.47 1.52 6.01
CA PHE A 20 -5.36 1.49 6.94
C PHE A 20 -5.52 2.53 8.06
N TRP A 21 -6.01 3.73 7.72
CA TRP A 21 -6.29 4.78 8.69
C TRP A 21 -7.54 4.52 9.52
N ASN A 22 -8.60 3.99 8.90
CA ASN A 22 -9.82 3.62 9.61
C ASN A 22 -9.57 2.52 10.66
N ALA A 23 -8.74 1.53 10.32
CA ALA A 23 -8.34 0.50 11.27
C ALA A 23 -7.59 1.09 12.47
N GLN A 24 -6.67 2.04 12.22
CA GLN A 24 -5.92 2.68 13.29
C GLN A 24 -6.74 3.62 14.17
N GLU A 25 -7.68 4.37 13.58
CA GLU A 25 -8.62 5.21 14.33
C GLU A 25 -9.47 4.35 15.27
N SER A 26 -9.88 3.17 14.83
CA SER A 26 -10.64 2.22 15.66
C SER A 26 -9.84 1.71 16.87
N TYR A 27 -8.50 1.74 16.84
CA TYR A 27 -7.67 1.40 18.00
C TYR A 27 -7.64 2.52 19.04
N MET A 28 -7.78 3.79 18.64
CA MET A 28 -7.73 4.94 19.56
C MET A 28 -8.91 4.98 20.52
N THR A 29 -10.07 4.49 20.06
CA THR A 29 -11.30 4.41 20.87
C THR A 29 -11.34 3.15 21.73
N SER A 30 -10.38 2.25 21.56
CA SER A 30 -10.28 1.02 22.33
C SER A 30 -9.53 1.25 23.65
N GLU A 31 -9.87 0.49 24.70
CA GLU A 31 -9.18 0.55 26.00
C GLU A 31 -7.79 -0.12 25.99
N ASP A 32 -7.21 -0.33 24.81
CA ASP A 32 -6.00 -1.12 24.60
C ASP A 32 -4.81 -0.25 24.20
N ASP A 33 -3.90 -0.04 25.16
CA ASP A 33 -2.67 0.75 24.99
C ASP A 33 -1.52 -0.05 24.32
N SER A 34 -1.79 -1.22 23.72
CA SER A 34 -0.78 -2.02 23.02
C SER A 34 -0.27 -1.38 21.73
N ILE A 35 -1.00 -0.45 21.14
CA ILE A 35 -0.63 0.26 19.90
C ILE A 35 -0.31 1.72 20.25
N VAL A 36 0.85 2.21 19.83
CA VAL A 36 1.29 3.60 20.06
C VAL A 36 0.88 4.46 18.85
N HIS A 37 -0.18 5.24 19.02
CA HIS A 37 -0.84 5.95 17.92
C HIS A 37 0.00 7.14 17.42
N GLU A 38 0.77 7.75 18.31
CA GLU A 38 1.61 8.93 18.06
C GLU A 38 2.72 8.66 17.04
N ARG A 39 3.05 7.38 16.78
CA ARG A 39 3.98 7.00 15.71
C ARG A 39 3.39 7.27 14.32
N SER A 40 2.08 7.22 14.16
CA SER A 40 1.40 7.48 12.87
C SER A 40 0.61 8.78 12.84
N PHE A 41 0.10 9.23 13.99
CA PHE A 41 -0.73 10.43 14.10
C PHE A 41 0.03 11.58 14.73
N ARG A 42 -0.36 12.79 14.33
CA ARG A 42 -0.01 14.03 15.01
C ARG A 42 -1.21 14.51 15.81
N GLU A 43 -0.93 15.04 17.00
CA GLU A 43 -1.92 15.78 17.77
C GLU A 43 -2.00 17.22 17.23
N GLY A 44 -3.21 17.72 17.07
CA GLY A 44 -3.51 19.10 16.72
C GLY A 44 -4.67 19.63 17.53
N THR A 45 -4.93 20.93 17.46
CA THR A 45 -6.08 21.56 18.09
C THR A 45 -7.09 21.95 17.02
N SER A 46 -8.35 21.60 17.23
CA SER A 46 -9.50 22.06 16.45
C SER A 46 -10.39 22.94 17.34
N LYS A 47 -11.36 23.62 16.72
CA LYS A 47 -12.37 24.42 17.44
C LYS A 47 -13.16 23.61 18.48
N GLU A 48 -13.19 22.30 18.33
CA GLU A 48 -13.94 21.34 19.16
C GLU A 48 -13.06 20.59 20.18
N GLY A 49 -11.74 20.82 20.20
CA GLY A 49 -10.80 20.16 21.11
C GLY A 49 -9.58 19.55 20.39
N ASN A 50 -8.90 18.61 21.04
CA ASN A 50 -7.74 17.93 20.45
C ASN A 50 -8.22 17.05 19.27
N CYS A 51 -7.52 17.14 18.15
CA CYS A 51 -7.80 16.43 16.91
C CYS A 51 -6.54 15.67 16.50
N TYR A 52 -6.68 14.37 16.25
CA TYR A 52 -5.59 13.54 15.73
C TYR A 52 -5.72 13.47 14.21
N THR A 53 -4.63 13.78 13.51
CA THR A 53 -4.57 13.66 12.05
C THR A 53 -3.41 12.75 11.65
N PRO A 54 -3.55 11.89 10.62
CA PRO A 54 -2.45 11.08 10.14
C PRO A 54 -1.27 11.92 9.66
N ARG A 55 -0.04 11.44 9.90
CA ARG A 55 1.18 11.94 9.25
C ARG A 55 1.26 11.35 7.84
N ALA A 56 0.38 11.84 6.95
CA ALA A 56 0.19 11.28 5.62
C ALA A 56 0.33 12.34 4.52
N ILE A 57 0.87 11.93 3.37
CA ILE A 57 0.86 12.66 2.10
C ILE A 57 0.17 11.78 1.07
N ILE A 58 -0.84 12.32 0.40
CA ILE A 58 -1.79 11.59 -0.44
C ILE A 58 -1.78 12.23 -1.83
N PHE A 59 -1.25 11.50 -2.80
CA PHE A 59 -1.20 11.86 -4.21
C PHE A 59 -2.31 11.16 -4.97
N ASP A 60 -3.08 11.95 -5.73
CA ASP A 60 -4.07 11.41 -6.66
C ASP A 60 -4.41 12.41 -7.76
N LYS A 61 -5.16 11.95 -8.77
CA LYS A 61 -5.86 12.85 -9.70
C LYS A 61 -6.90 13.67 -8.93
N LYS A 62 -7.07 14.92 -9.32
CA LYS A 62 -8.01 15.84 -8.68
C LYS A 62 -9.43 15.28 -8.55
N ASP A 63 -9.89 14.55 -9.57
CA ASP A 63 -11.22 13.95 -9.62
C ASP A 63 -11.42 12.82 -8.61
N HIS A 64 -10.36 12.14 -8.16
CA HIS A 64 -10.46 10.99 -7.25
C HIS A 64 -10.59 11.38 -5.76
N PHE A 65 -10.33 12.65 -5.39
CA PHE A 65 -10.44 13.12 -4.00
C PHE A 65 -11.89 13.29 -3.51
N GLY A 66 -12.89 13.14 -4.38
CA GLY A 66 -14.29 13.36 -4.03
C GLY A 66 -14.52 14.69 -3.30
N THR A 67 -15.20 14.64 -2.14
CA THR A 67 -15.46 15.81 -1.29
C THR A 67 -14.46 16.01 -0.16
N ALA A 68 -13.54 15.06 0.08
CA ALA A 68 -12.67 15.03 1.27
C ALA A 68 -12.03 16.39 1.58
N PRO A 69 -11.31 17.04 0.65
CA PRO A 69 -10.55 18.23 1.04
C PRO A 69 -11.42 19.45 1.36
N ARG A 70 -12.72 19.44 1.00
CA ARG A 70 -13.68 20.46 1.44
C ARG A 70 -14.12 20.20 2.89
N THR A 71 -14.36 18.94 3.25
CA THR A 71 -14.78 18.52 4.58
C THR A 71 -13.68 18.71 5.63
N HIS A 72 -12.41 18.49 5.26
CA HIS A 72 -11.27 18.59 6.18
C HIS A 72 -10.68 20.00 6.33
N SER A 73 -11.22 21.00 5.62
CA SER A 73 -10.74 22.40 5.64
C SER A 73 -11.03 23.18 6.95
N SER A 74 -11.81 22.59 7.86
CA SER A 74 -12.24 23.23 9.13
C SER A 74 -11.21 23.09 10.26
N ILE A 75 -10.18 22.26 10.11
CA ILE A 75 -9.11 22.09 11.09
C ILE A 75 -8.22 23.33 11.07
N GLN A 76 -8.25 24.11 12.14
CA GLN A 76 -7.41 25.30 12.28
C GLN A 76 -5.97 24.88 12.57
N THR A 77 -5.04 25.18 11.66
CA THR A 77 -3.62 25.01 11.94
C THR A 77 -3.12 26.20 12.75
N GLU A 78 -2.70 26.00 14.00
CA GLU A 78 -2.11 27.07 14.84
C GLU A 78 -0.75 27.59 14.32
N HIS A 79 -0.15 26.96 13.30
CA HIS A 79 1.19 27.28 12.79
C HIS A 79 1.24 27.72 11.31
N SER A 80 0.09 27.92 10.67
CA SER A 80 0.01 28.49 9.32
C SER A 80 -0.73 29.83 9.37
N ALA A 81 -0.12 30.82 10.02
CA ALA A 81 -0.45 32.22 9.76
C ALA A 81 0.25 32.66 8.46
N SER A 82 0.05 31.94 7.35
CA SER A 82 0.22 32.54 6.04
C SER A 82 -1.00 33.44 5.84
N ASN A 83 -0.74 34.74 5.74
CA ASN A 83 -1.71 35.73 5.30
C ASN A 83 -2.19 35.35 3.89
N GLU A 84 -3.19 34.50 3.77
CA GLU A 84 -4.05 34.58 2.60
C GLU A 84 -4.80 35.92 2.71
N PRO A 85 -4.62 36.85 1.77
CA PRO A 85 -5.43 38.06 1.76
C PRO A 85 -6.87 37.61 1.53
N ASP A 86 -7.73 37.95 2.49
CA ASP A 86 -9.18 37.85 2.36
C ASP A 86 -9.57 38.34 0.94
N PRO A 87 -10.21 37.50 0.09
CA PRO A 87 -10.58 37.88 -1.27
C PRO A 87 -11.51 39.10 -1.31
N SER A 88 -12.09 39.49 -0.17
CA SER A 88 -12.80 40.75 0.01
C SER A 88 -11.92 42.00 -0.17
N ILE A 89 -10.59 41.88 -0.04
CA ILE A 89 -9.64 43.00 -0.10
C ILE A 89 -9.30 43.39 -1.56
N LEU A 90 -9.53 42.51 -2.54
CA LEU A 90 -9.18 42.76 -3.95
C LEU A 90 -10.35 43.22 -4.83
N TRP A 91 -11.60 43.06 -4.40
CA TRP A 91 -12.78 43.39 -5.20
C TRP A 91 -13.80 44.23 -4.44
N ASN A 92 -13.86 45.53 -4.77
CA ASN A 92 -14.77 46.52 -4.19
C ASN A 92 -16.19 46.49 -4.81
N GLY A 93 -16.70 45.29 -5.09
CA GLY A 93 -18.06 45.06 -5.60
C GLY A 93 -18.74 43.99 -4.74
N GLY A 94 -20.01 44.20 -4.38
CA GLY A 94 -20.73 43.32 -3.46
C GLY A 94 -20.73 41.87 -3.94
N VAL A 95 -19.88 41.04 -3.32
CA VAL A 95 -19.87 39.59 -3.49
C VAL A 95 -20.94 39.03 -2.57
N ILE A 96 -22.00 38.48 -3.16
CA ILE A 96 -22.95 37.63 -2.43
C ILE A 96 -22.33 36.24 -2.42
N GLU A 97 -21.65 35.89 -1.32
CA GLU A 97 -21.15 34.55 -1.09
C GLU A 97 -22.34 33.60 -0.89
N TYR A 98 -22.63 32.77 -1.89
CA TYR A 98 -23.50 31.61 -1.71
C TYR A 98 -22.66 30.49 -1.11
N ARG A 99 -22.54 30.49 0.21
CA ARG A 99 -21.94 29.38 0.95
C ARG A 99 -22.98 28.26 1.02
N GLN A 100 -22.76 27.22 0.24
CA GLN A 100 -23.55 26.00 0.35
C GLN A 100 -23.18 25.33 1.67
N ASP A 101 -24.17 24.95 2.47
CA ASP A 101 -23.91 24.23 3.72
C ASP A 101 -23.11 22.96 3.40
N ALA A 102 -22.04 22.73 4.14
CA ALA A 102 -21.21 21.54 3.98
C ALA A 102 -22.11 20.32 4.13
N ILE A 103 -22.09 19.41 3.14
CA ILE A 103 -22.72 18.10 3.28
C ILE A 103 -21.95 17.43 4.42
N PRO A 104 -22.61 17.10 5.54
CA PRO A 104 -21.95 16.35 6.60
C PRO A 104 -21.33 15.10 5.97
N PRO A 105 -20.12 14.67 6.40
CA PRO A 105 -19.72 13.30 6.09
C PRO A 105 -20.90 12.40 6.48
N PRO A 106 -21.25 11.38 5.68
CA PRO A 106 -22.36 10.51 6.03
C PRO A 106 -22.12 10.05 7.47
N LYS A 107 -23.07 10.35 8.36
CA LYS A 107 -23.03 9.91 9.75
C LYS A 107 -23.30 8.41 9.76
N LEU A 108 -22.33 7.65 9.29
CA LEU A 108 -22.40 6.21 9.07
C LEU A 108 -22.63 5.43 10.37
N ASP A 109 -22.41 6.06 11.52
CA ASP A 109 -22.54 5.41 12.83
C ASP A 109 -23.78 5.85 13.64
N GLU A 110 -24.52 6.91 13.26
CA GLU A 110 -25.69 7.38 14.02
C GLU A 110 -27.05 7.01 13.38
N GLU A 111 -27.11 6.71 12.09
CA GLU A 111 -28.40 6.52 11.39
C GLU A 111 -28.96 5.08 11.42
N GLU A 112 -28.28 4.10 12.04
CA GLU A 112 -28.77 2.71 12.14
C GLU A 112 -29.24 2.28 13.54
N GLU A 113 -29.13 3.13 14.58
CA GLU A 113 -29.74 2.82 15.89
C GLU A 113 -31.27 2.86 15.85
N ASP A 114 -31.88 3.44 14.80
CA ASP A 114 -33.33 3.64 14.68
C ASP A 114 -34.06 2.70 13.68
N GLU A 115 -33.39 1.77 13.01
CA GLU A 115 -34.06 0.84 12.05
C GLU A 115 -34.00 -0.63 12.52
N GLU A 116 -34.97 -1.00 13.37
CA GLU A 116 -35.19 -2.36 13.88
C GLU A 116 -35.87 -3.33 12.88
N ASP A 117 -36.09 -2.97 11.61
CA ASP A 117 -36.80 -3.86 10.65
C ASP A 117 -36.17 -3.85 9.23
N GLY A 118 -35.43 -4.93 8.89
CA GLY A 118 -35.06 -5.26 7.50
C GLY A 118 -33.55 -5.46 7.19
N LYS A 119 -32.87 -6.39 7.87
CA LYS A 119 -31.39 -6.46 7.96
C LYS A 119 -30.62 -7.36 6.98
N GLU A 120 -31.17 -7.83 5.86
CA GLU A 120 -30.41 -8.74 4.96
C GLU A 120 -29.97 -8.13 3.62
N ASP A 121 -30.66 -7.12 3.07
CA ASP A 121 -30.39 -6.63 1.69
C ASP A 121 -29.45 -5.41 1.58
N GLN A 122 -29.11 -4.75 2.71
CA GLN A 122 -28.37 -3.47 2.68
C GLN A 122 -26.83 -3.65 2.76
N CYS A 123 -26.33 -4.70 3.41
CA CYS A 123 -24.89 -4.94 3.57
C CYS A 123 -24.20 -5.26 2.24
N ASP A 124 -24.86 -6.04 1.37
CA ASP A 124 -24.30 -6.49 0.09
C ASP A 124 -24.21 -5.37 -0.97
N ARG A 125 -24.98 -4.28 -0.83
CA ARG A 125 -24.93 -3.13 -1.76
C ARG A 125 -23.97 -2.03 -1.33
N TYR A 126 -23.40 -2.12 -0.12
CA TYR A 126 -22.51 -1.11 0.41
C TYR A 126 -21.27 -0.88 -0.47
N PRO A 127 -20.54 -1.93 -0.93
CA PRO A 127 -19.38 -1.75 -1.81
C PRO A 127 -19.70 -1.07 -3.13
N GLU A 128 -20.90 -1.30 -3.69
CA GLU A 128 -21.34 -0.70 -4.95
C GLU A 128 -21.63 0.81 -4.83
N SER A 129 -21.85 1.31 -3.62
CA SER A 129 -22.12 2.71 -3.35
C SER A 129 -20.86 3.57 -3.24
N VAL A 130 -19.71 2.96 -2.95
CA VAL A 130 -18.43 3.64 -2.72
C VAL A 130 -17.80 4.04 -4.06
N ARG A 131 -17.65 5.35 -4.31
CA ARG A 131 -17.09 5.88 -5.57
C ARG A 131 -15.68 6.42 -5.42
N TYR A 132 -15.37 6.97 -4.25
CA TYR A 132 -14.08 7.54 -3.92
C TYR A 132 -13.55 6.95 -2.61
N TRP A 133 -12.23 6.89 -2.47
CA TRP A 133 -11.59 6.47 -1.22
C TRP A 133 -11.96 7.39 -0.04
N SER A 134 -12.35 8.63 -0.33
CA SER A 134 -12.81 9.60 0.67
C SER A 134 -14.20 9.29 1.22
N ASP A 135 -15.03 8.53 0.50
CA ASP A 135 -16.44 8.33 0.87
C ASP A 135 -16.60 7.54 2.18
N PHE A 136 -15.62 6.72 2.52
CA PHE A 136 -15.59 5.88 3.72
C PHE A 136 -14.46 6.23 4.69
N SER A 137 -13.73 7.33 4.45
CA SER A 137 -12.67 7.78 5.37
C SER A 137 -13.27 8.29 6.68
N ARG A 138 -12.85 7.71 7.81
CA ARG A 138 -13.27 8.12 9.16
C ARG A 138 -12.34 9.15 9.78
N VAL A 139 -11.09 9.18 9.32
CA VAL A 139 -10.07 10.10 9.83
C VAL A 139 -10.13 11.45 9.15
N TYR A 140 -9.70 12.48 9.87
CA TYR A 140 -9.41 13.78 9.29
C TYR A 140 -7.94 13.90 8.94
N TYR A 141 -7.66 14.50 7.78
CA TYR A 141 -6.30 14.77 7.33
C TYR A 141 -5.95 16.25 7.50
N HIS A 142 -4.65 16.51 7.66
CA HIS A 142 -4.15 17.87 7.58
C HIS A 142 -4.31 18.40 6.14
N PRO A 143 -4.63 19.68 5.91
CA PRO A 143 -4.79 20.22 4.54
C PRO A 143 -3.60 19.95 3.61
N ARG A 144 -2.37 20.02 4.15
CA ARG A 144 -1.12 19.72 3.43
C ARG A 144 -0.95 18.24 3.03
N SER A 145 -1.74 17.33 3.60
CA SER A 145 -1.73 15.92 3.21
C SER A 145 -2.24 15.73 1.79
N PHE A 146 -3.13 16.60 1.29
CA PHE A 146 -3.74 16.42 -0.02
C PHE A 146 -2.88 17.03 -1.14
N GLN A 147 -2.23 16.18 -1.92
CA GLN A 147 -1.42 16.55 -3.08
C GLN A 147 -2.20 16.23 -4.35
N ARG A 148 -2.98 17.21 -4.81
CA ARG A 148 -3.83 17.06 -5.99
C ARG A 148 -2.99 17.24 -7.25
N MET A 149 -2.88 16.20 -8.06
CA MET A 149 -2.23 16.29 -9.35
C MET A 149 -3.15 17.00 -10.36
N PRO A 150 -2.67 18.02 -11.09
CA PRO A 150 -3.40 18.63 -12.19
C PRO A 150 -3.82 17.64 -13.28
N ASP A 151 -5.04 17.81 -13.83
CA ASP A 151 -5.61 16.95 -14.87
C ASP A 151 -4.82 16.97 -16.20
N ILE A 152 -3.89 17.91 -16.34
CA ILE A 152 -2.96 18.01 -17.49
C ILE A 152 -2.00 16.81 -17.50
N TYR A 153 -1.75 16.23 -16.34
CA TYR A 153 -1.03 14.99 -16.18
C TYR A 153 -2.00 13.84 -16.40
N ASP A 154 -2.25 13.52 -17.67
CA ASP A 154 -3.00 12.31 -18.00
C ASP A 154 -2.13 11.11 -17.64
N PHE A 155 -2.09 10.68 -16.38
CA PHE A 155 -1.32 9.50 -15.97
C PHE A 155 -1.76 8.22 -16.68
N ASP A 156 -2.93 8.19 -17.33
CA ASP A 156 -3.35 7.04 -18.14
C ASP A 156 -2.76 7.08 -19.56
N ALA A 157 -2.42 8.26 -20.07
CA ALA A 157 -1.65 8.45 -21.30
C ALA A 157 -0.13 8.55 -21.08
N ALA A 158 0.30 9.21 -20.00
CA ALA A 158 1.67 9.40 -19.52
C ALA A 158 2.20 8.18 -18.78
N GLY A 159 1.33 7.32 -18.22
CA GLY A 159 1.63 5.94 -17.85
C GLY A 159 2.05 5.09 -19.06
N GLY A 160 2.19 5.69 -20.25
CA GLY A 160 2.85 5.10 -21.39
C GLY A 160 4.33 5.43 -21.56
N GLU A 161 4.88 6.45 -20.88
CA GLU A 161 6.27 6.89 -21.03
C GLU A 161 6.90 7.19 -19.67
N TRP A 162 7.73 6.27 -19.20
CA TRP A 162 8.43 6.34 -17.90
C TRP A 162 9.11 7.70 -17.66
N GLN A 163 9.82 8.22 -18.66
CA GLN A 163 10.57 9.47 -18.56
C GLN A 163 9.67 10.70 -18.30
N SER A 164 8.43 10.66 -18.78
CA SER A 164 7.48 11.75 -18.57
C SER A 164 7.06 11.85 -17.11
N GLY A 165 6.91 10.73 -16.38
CA GLY A 165 6.51 10.74 -14.97
C GLY A 165 7.48 11.49 -14.05
N GLY A 166 8.79 11.37 -14.28
CA GLY A 166 9.77 12.13 -13.49
C GLY A 166 9.78 13.63 -13.79
N ARG A 167 9.49 14.02 -15.04
CA ARG A 167 9.32 15.45 -15.41
C ARG A 167 8.07 16.03 -14.75
N ILE A 168 7.00 15.24 -14.67
CA ILE A 168 5.75 15.62 -13.98
C ILE A 168 6.02 15.90 -12.51
N PHE A 169 6.76 15.03 -11.83
CA PHE A 169 7.16 15.26 -10.44
C PHE A 169 7.93 16.57 -10.27
N LYS A 170 8.99 16.79 -11.08
CA LYS A 170 9.82 17.99 -10.97
C LYS A 170 9.02 19.28 -11.19
N GLY A 171 8.16 19.30 -12.22
CA GLY A 171 7.28 20.45 -12.45
C GLY A 171 6.30 20.66 -11.29
N TYR A 172 5.74 19.58 -10.74
CA TYR A 172 4.85 19.66 -9.59
C TYR A 172 5.57 20.20 -8.34
N ASP A 173 6.75 19.68 -8.00
CA ASP A 173 7.55 20.12 -6.87
C ASP A 173 7.99 21.58 -7.02
N GLU A 174 8.35 22.03 -8.24
CA GLU A 174 8.62 23.44 -8.52
C GLU A 174 7.39 24.34 -8.30
N ASP A 175 6.19 23.88 -8.67
CA ASP A 175 4.95 24.66 -8.59
C ASP A 175 4.41 24.76 -7.15
N VAL A 176 4.43 23.66 -6.39
CA VAL A 176 3.84 23.58 -5.04
C VAL A 176 4.85 23.49 -3.91
N SER A 177 6.15 23.44 -4.22
CA SER A 177 7.23 23.27 -3.24
C SER A 177 6.97 22.04 -2.35
N LEU A 178 6.63 20.90 -2.95
CA LEU A 178 6.17 19.69 -2.25
C LEU A 178 7.16 19.25 -1.17
N MET A 179 8.46 19.22 -1.46
CA MET A 179 9.46 18.80 -0.48
C MET A 179 9.57 19.80 0.69
N GLU A 180 9.50 21.10 0.42
CA GLU A 180 9.66 22.15 1.44
C GLU A 180 8.38 22.41 2.26
N ASP A 181 7.22 22.40 1.63
CA ASP A 181 5.94 22.80 2.24
C ASP A 181 5.02 21.60 2.56
N GLY A 182 5.22 20.46 1.87
CA GLY A 182 4.49 19.22 2.09
C GLY A 182 5.22 18.25 3.00
N VAL A 183 6.46 17.89 2.67
CA VAL A 183 7.24 16.82 3.33
C VAL A 183 7.96 17.33 4.58
N ARG A 184 8.84 18.34 4.43
CA ARG A 184 9.68 18.88 5.51
C ARG A 184 8.88 19.21 6.78
N PRO A 185 7.71 19.87 6.72
CA PRO A 185 6.99 20.23 7.93
C PRO A 185 6.52 19.01 8.73
N PHE A 186 6.11 17.92 8.08
CA PHE A 186 5.73 16.71 8.80
C PHE A 186 6.91 16.06 9.53
N LEU A 187 8.10 16.10 8.93
CA LEU A 187 9.31 15.54 9.53
C LEU A 187 9.89 16.43 10.64
N GLU A 188 9.85 17.75 10.49
CA GLU A 188 10.29 18.69 11.53
C GLU A 188 9.38 18.70 12.76
N GLU A 189 8.10 18.38 12.58
CA GLU A 189 7.14 18.15 13.67
C GLU A 189 7.37 16.82 14.41
N CYS A 190 8.28 15.95 13.94
CA CYS A 190 8.62 14.69 14.61
C CYS A 190 9.81 14.90 15.57
N ASP A 191 9.74 14.30 16.75
CA ASP A 191 10.88 14.29 17.68
C ASP A 191 12.03 13.46 17.12
N THR A 192 11.68 12.31 16.52
CA THR A 192 12.62 11.29 16.06
C THR A 192 12.01 10.52 14.88
N PRO A 193 11.99 11.12 13.68
CA PRO A 193 11.45 10.46 12.50
C PRO A 193 12.26 9.20 12.18
N GLN A 194 11.57 8.09 11.97
CA GLN A 194 12.18 6.80 11.64
C GLN A 194 12.38 6.60 10.15
N GLY A 195 11.58 7.25 9.31
CA GLY A 195 11.58 7.04 7.87
C GLY A 195 10.20 7.22 7.27
N ILE A 196 10.06 6.73 6.03
CA ILE A 196 8.81 6.78 5.28
C ILE A 196 8.30 5.39 4.93
N GLN A 197 6.98 5.25 4.96
CA GLN A 197 6.27 4.11 4.40
C GLN A 197 5.45 4.58 3.21
N VAL A 198 5.71 4.00 2.03
CA VAL A 198 5.05 4.36 0.78
C VAL A 198 4.17 3.21 0.30
N VAL A 199 2.96 3.54 -0.14
CA VAL A 199 2.10 2.63 -0.91
C VAL A 199 1.76 3.35 -2.21
N ASP A 200 2.07 2.74 -3.34
CA ASP A 200 1.89 3.37 -4.64
C ASP A 200 1.40 2.38 -5.70
N GLU A 201 0.74 2.90 -6.74
CA GLU A 201 0.45 2.13 -7.95
C GLU A 201 1.59 2.22 -8.95
N ALA A 202 2.33 1.12 -9.12
CA ALA A 202 3.60 1.10 -9.86
C ALA A 202 3.45 1.55 -11.32
N SER A 203 2.40 1.15 -12.02
CA SER A 203 2.26 1.50 -13.45
C SER A 203 1.91 2.94 -13.72
N THR A 204 1.22 3.61 -12.79
CA THR A 204 0.65 4.95 -12.98
C THR A 204 1.48 6.01 -12.24
N PHE A 205 1.86 5.72 -10.99
CA PHE A 205 2.60 6.61 -10.12
C PHE A 205 4.06 6.19 -9.93
N GLY A 206 4.47 4.99 -10.32
CA GLY A 206 5.85 4.51 -10.17
C GLY A 206 6.95 5.49 -10.63
N PRO A 207 6.91 6.10 -11.84
CA PRO A 207 7.95 7.07 -12.23
C PRO A 207 7.91 8.39 -11.44
N PHE A 208 6.72 8.82 -11.00
CA PHE A 208 6.56 9.99 -10.14
C PHE A 208 7.14 9.71 -8.75
N VAL A 209 6.76 8.57 -8.15
CA VAL A 209 7.24 8.11 -6.85
C VAL A 209 8.74 7.85 -6.87
N ASN A 210 9.30 7.36 -7.98
CA ASN A 210 10.75 7.19 -8.09
C ASN A 210 11.48 8.52 -7.92
N THR A 211 11.04 9.55 -8.66
CA THR A 211 11.68 10.87 -8.58
C THR A 211 11.43 11.53 -7.22
N PHE A 212 10.28 11.27 -6.59
CA PHE A 212 10.02 11.66 -5.22
C PHE A 212 11.01 11.00 -4.25
N LEU A 213 11.26 9.69 -4.37
CA LEU A 213 12.19 8.94 -3.54
C LEU A 213 13.64 9.41 -3.75
N ASP A 214 14.05 9.72 -4.98
CA ASP A 214 15.35 10.34 -5.29
C ASP A 214 15.54 11.64 -4.51
N ASN A 215 14.59 12.58 -4.65
CA ASN A 215 14.64 13.86 -3.95
C ASN A 215 14.59 13.69 -2.42
N PHE A 216 13.76 12.76 -1.94
CA PHE A 216 13.68 12.44 -0.52
C PHE A 216 15.00 11.90 0.02
N ARG A 217 15.67 11.01 -0.71
CA ARG A 217 16.94 10.41 -0.32
C ARG A 217 18.08 11.41 -0.34
N ASP A 218 18.10 12.33 -1.31
CA ASP A 218 19.08 13.41 -1.38
C ASP A 218 19.00 14.33 -0.15
N GLU A 219 17.79 14.61 0.32
CA GLU A 219 17.57 15.47 1.48
C GLU A 219 17.70 14.72 2.82
N PHE A 220 17.14 13.52 2.91
CA PHE A 220 17.00 12.73 4.14
C PHE A 220 17.75 11.39 4.06
N VAL A 221 19.03 11.43 3.66
CA VAL A 221 19.92 10.27 3.41
C VAL A 221 19.87 9.15 4.48
N LYS A 222 19.61 9.49 5.74
CA LYS A 222 19.63 8.53 6.86
C LYS A 222 18.28 7.87 7.14
N LEU A 223 17.20 8.39 6.55
CA LEU A 223 15.86 7.91 6.80
C LEU A 223 15.55 6.74 5.87
N PRO A 224 15.30 5.53 6.39
CA PRO A 224 14.89 4.39 5.58
C PRO A 224 13.54 4.60 4.89
N CYS A 225 13.38 3.96 3.73
CA CYS A 225 12.16 3.95 2.94
C CYS A 225 11.67 2.51 2.80
N ILE A 226 10.44 2.25 3.24
CA ILE A 226 9.74 0.99 2.96
C ILE A 226 8.64 1.26 1.95
N VAL A 227 8.60 0.51 0.86
CA VAL A 227 7.63 0.70 -0.23
C VAL A 227 6.83 -0.58 -0.45
N PHE A 228 5.52 -0.43 -0.58
CA PHE A 228 4.59 -1.49 -0.98
C PHE A 228 4.03 -1.14 -2.37
N PRO A 229 4.76 -1.44 -3.46
CA PRO A 229 4.29 -1.14 -4.79
C PRO A 229 3.18 -2.11 -5.19
N LEU A 230 2.03 -1.55 -5.58
CA LEU A 230 0.89 -2.27 -6.10
C LEU A 230 1.09 -2.44 -7.62
N LEU A 231 1.35 -3.68 -8.03
CA LEU A 231 1.67 -4.05 -9.40
C LEU A 231 0.41 -4.16 -10.27
N SER A 232 0.60 -4.01 -11.56
CA SER A 232 -0.47 -4.12 -12.55
C SER A 232 -0.92 -5.56 -12.74
N ASP A 233 -2.08 -5.74 -13.37
CA ASP A 233 -2.64 -7.06 -13.61
C ASP A 233 -1.72 -7.93 -14.50
N THR A 234 -1.28 -9.07 -13.96
CA THR A 234 -0.44 -10.06 -14.65
C THR A 234 -1.21 -11.31 -15.10
N TYR A 235 -2.55 -11.30 -15.16
CA TYR A 235 -3.42 -12.49 -15.25
C TYR A 235 -2.99 -13.62 -16.22
N SER A 236 -2.18 -13.35 -17.25
CA SER A 236 -1.62 -14.40 -18.10
C SER A 236 -0.12 -14.29 -18.40
N TRP A 237 0.59 -13.26 -17.93
CA TRP A 237 1.92 -12.86 -18.44
C TRP A 237 2.01 -12.81 -19.99
N ASN A 238 0.85 -12.78 -20.64
CA ASN A 238 0.65 -12.87 -22.07
C ASN A 238 -0.52 -11.95 -22.44
N PRO A 239 -0.36 -10.62 -22.28
CA PRO A 239 -1.38 -9.66 -22.65
C PRO A 239 -1.65 -9.75 -24.16
N ASP A 240 -2.88 -9.38 -24.55
CA ASP A 240 -3.25 -9.26 -25.95
C ASP A 240 -2.23 -8.37 -26.68
N VAL A 241 -1.80 -8.81 -27.87
CA VAL A 241 -0.82 -8.09 -28.67
C VAL A 241 -1.32 -6.69 -29.02
N ASP A 242 -2.63 -6.53 -29.14
CA ASP A 242 -3.28 -5.25 -29.42
C ASP A 242 -3.45 -4.38 -28.16
N ASP A 243 -3.28 -4.92 -26.95
CA ASP A 243 -3.33 -4.16 -25.69
C ASP A 243 -2.00 -3.46 -25.38
N LYS A 244 -1.70 -2.43 -26.17
CA LYS A 244 -0.50 -1.59 -26.01
C LYS A 244 -0.40 -0.94 -24.63
N ARG A 245 -1.55 -0.63 -24.01
CA ARG A 245 -1.59 0.03 -22.70
C ARG A 245 -1.25 -0.96 -21.59
N GLY A 246 -1.83 -2.16 -21.62
CA GLY A 246 -1.46 -3.25 -20.70
C GLY A 246 0.02 -3.60 -20.79
N ILE A 247 0.56 -3.69 -22.00
CA ILE A 247 2.00 -3.96 -22.20
C ILE A 247 2.86 -2.87 -21.56
N ARG A 248 2.53 -1.59 -21.77
CA ARG A 248 3.26 -0.47 -21.17
C ARG A 248 3.17 -0.43 -19.66
N ARG A 249 1.99 -0.74 -19.08
CA ARG A 249 1.83 -0.86 -17.62
C ARG A 249 2.78 -1.89 -17.02
N LEU A 250 2.87 -3.06 -17.63
CA LEU A 250 3.79 -4.12 -17.18
C LEU A 250 5.27 -3.74 -17.34
N VAL A 251 5.62 -3.00 -18.40
CA VAL A 251 6.98 -2.45 -18.54
C VAL A 251 7.27 -1.37 -17.50
N ASN A 252 6.30 -0.52 -17.15
CA ASN A 252 6.46 0.47 -16.08
C ASN A 252 6.63 -0.20 -14.71
N ASP A 253 5.87 -1.27 -14.43
CA ASP A 253 6.08 -2.05 -13.21
C ASP A 253 7.53 -2.55 -13.13
N ALA A 254 8.07 -3.09 -14.23
CA ALA A 254 9.44 -3.58 -14.29
C ALA A 254 10.48 -2.46 -14.10
N LEU A 255 10.28 -1.30 -14.74
CA LEU A 255 11.14 -0.11 -14.56
C LEU A 255 11.10 0.41 -13.13
N HIS A 256 9.92 0.41 -12.50
CA HIS A 256 9.73 0.82 -11.13
C HIS A 256 10.43 -0.15 -10.17
N LEU A 257 10.23 -1.46 -10.33
CA LEU A 257 10.92 -2.47 -9.54
C LEU A 257 12.44 -2.37 -9.67
N ARG A 258 12.98 -2.16 -10.88
CA ARG A 258 14.42 -1.91 -11.06
C ARG A 258 14.87 -0.69 -10.27
N ALA A 259 14.16 0.43 -10.36
CA ALA A 259 14.56 1.66 -9.70
C ALA A 259 14.49 1.57 -8.16
N LEU A 260 13.45 0.91 -7.61
CA LEU A 260 13.34 0.64 -6.18
C LEU A 260 14.54 -0.14 -5.62
N SER A 261 15.22 -0.95 -6.44
CA SER A 261 16.36 -1.75 -5.97
C SER A 261 17.54 -0.92 -5.45
N ASP A 262 17.66 0.34 -5.91
CA ASP A 262 18.73 1.25 -5.51
C ASP A 262 18.28 2.25 -4.43
N ASP A 263 17.01 2.67 -4.49
CA ASP A 263 16.52 3.85 -3.77
C ASP A 263 15.89 3.56 -2.40
N VAL A 264 15.53 2.31 -2.11
CA VAL A 264 14.75 1.97 -0.91
C VAL A 264 15.47 1.01 0.04
N SER A 265 15.03 0.99 1.29
CA SER A 265 15.53 0.06 2.30
C SER A 265 14.83 -1.30 2.21
N LEU A 266 13.54 -1.31 1.86
CA LEU A 266 12.75 -2.51 1.61
C LEU A 266 11.61 -2.22 0.65
N ALA A 267 11.43 -3.05 -0.37
CA ALA A 267 10.27 -3.08 -1.24
C ALA A 267 9.55 -4.42 -1.10
N VAL A 268 8.23 -4.38 -0.95
CA VAL A 268 7.37 -5.57 -0.84
C VAL A 268 6.29 -5.49 -1.92
N PRO A 269 6.57 -5.98 -3.14
CA PRO A 269 5.63 -5.89 -4.23
C PRO A 269 4.38 -6.71 -4.00
N ILE A 270 3.23 -6.18 -4.40
CA ILE A 270 1.91 -6.81 -4.24
C ILE A 270 1.27 -6.88 -5.61
N GLN A 271 0.93 -8.09 -6.06
CA GLN A 271 0.21 -8.30 -7.32
C GLN A 271 -1.19 -7.70 -7.25
N SER A 272 -1.66 -7.26 -8.41
CA SER A 272 -3.02 -6.75 -8.59
C SER A 272 -4.05 -7.71 -7.97
N PRO A 273 -5.09 -7.19 -7.32
CA PRO A 273 -6.20 -7.99 -6.80
C PRO A 273 -6.82 -8.95 -7.82
N SER A 274 -6.80 -8.62 -9.11
CA SER A 274 -7.26 -9.51 -10.18
C SER A 274 -6.56 -10.88 -10.21
N SER A 275 -5.35 -10.99 -9.67
CA SER A 275 -4.59 -12.24 -9.60
C SER A 275 -5.03 -13.18 -8.48
N TRP A 276 -5.79 -12.67 -7.49
CA TRP A 276 -6.09 -13.42 -6.26
C TRP A 276 -7.50 -13.25 -5.69
N ALA A 277 -8.23 -12.22 -6.11
CA ALA A 277 -9.62 -11.98 -5.78
C ALA A 277 -10.48 -12.12 -7.05
N LYS A 278 -11.58 -12.88 -6.96
CA LYS A 278 -12.52 -13.04 -8.07
C LYS A 278 -13.48 -11.85 -8.10
N LYS A 279 -13.27 -10.92 -9.04
CA LYS A 279 -14.16 -9.78 -9.35
C LYS A 279 -14.69 -9.06 -8.10
N ASP A 280 -13.78 -8.40 -7.40
CA ASP A 280 -14.12 -7.56 -6.26
C ASP A 280 -13.99 -6.08 -6.59
N SER A 281 -14.81 -5.27 -5.91
CA SER A 281 -14.73 -3.81 -5.96
C SER A 281 -13.36 -3.34 -5.44
N LEU A 282 -12.90 -2.15 -5.87
CA LEU A 282 -11.68 -1.53 -5.33
C LEU A 282 -11.74 -1.44 -3.80
N TYR A 283 -12.92 -1.15 -3.25
CA TYR A 283 -13.19 -1.13 -1.81
C TYR A 283 -12.83 -2.48 -1.14
N THR A 284 -13.43 -3.58 -1.60
CA THR A 284 -13.18 -4.92 -1.02
C THR A 284 -11.71 -5.34 -1.16
N SER A 285 -11.13 -5.21 -2.36
CA SER A 285 -9.75 -5.63 -2.59
C SER A 285 -8.74 -4.82 -1.78
N SER A 286 -8.96 -3.51 -1.68
CA SER A 286 -8.08 -2.63 -0.90
C SER A 286 -8.17 -2.89 0.61
N ALA A 287 -9.32 -3.34 1.12
CA ALA A 287 -9.47 -3.77 2.51
C ALA A 287 -8.56 -4.96 2.86
N ILE A 288 -8.43 -5.93 1.95
CA ILE A 288 -7.57 -7.12 2.12
C ILE A 288 -6.10 -6.70 2.12
N ILE A 289 -5.69 -5.90 1.13
CA ILE A 289 -4.32 -5.37 1.05
C ILE A 289 -3.99 -4.56 2.32
N SER A 290 -4.90 -3.67 2.72
CA SER A 290 -4.76 -2.86 3.93
C SER A 290 -4.61 -3.72 5.18
N ALA A 291 -5.42 -4.77 5.34
CA ALA A 291 -5.32 -5.67 6.49
C ALA A 291 -3.95 -6.32 6.59
N HIS A 292 -3.36 -6.70 5.45
CA HIS A 292 -2.00 -7.24 5.41
C HIS A 292 -0.92 -6.19 5.66
N ILE A 293 -0.97 -5.02 5.03
CA ILE A 293 0.02 -3.95 5.25
C ILE A 293 -0.04 -3.45 6.71
N GLU A 294 -1.23 -3.27 7.27
CA GLU A 294 -1.44 -2.91 8.69
C GLU A 294 -0.79 -3.94 9.60
N SER A 295 -1.14 -5.22 9.40
CA SER A 295 -0.62 -6.32 10.22
C SER A 295 0.89 -6.49 10.06
N ALA A 296 1.41 -6.52 8.83
CA ALA A 296 2.84 -6.68 8.53
C ALA A 296 3.70 -5.59 9.18
N THR A 297 3.16 -4.38 9.32
CA THR A 297 3.84 -3.22 9.92
C THR A 297 3.48 -2.99 11.39
N LEU A 298 2.68 -3.85 12.02
CA LEU A 298 2.22 -3.67 13.39
C LEU A 298 3.37 -3.53 14.39
N ALA A 299 4.45 -4.29 14.21
CA ALA A 299 5.62 -4.21 15.09
C ALA A 299 6.23 -2.79 15.15
N LEU A 300 6.07 -1.99 14.11
CA LEU A 300 6.53 -0.60 14.07
C LEU A 300 5.65 0.34 14.92
N ARG A 301 4.47 -0.11 15.33
CA ARG A 301 3.51 0.64 16.15
C ARG A 301 3.17 -0.02 17.50
N HIS A 302 3.59 -1.25 17.72
CA HIS A 302 3.34 -1.97 18.97
C HIS A 302 4.18 -1.39 20.13
N SER A 303 3.58 -1.22 21.30
CA SER A 303 4.19 -0.58 22.47
C SER A 303 5.34 -1.39 23.06
N GLU A 304 5.23 -2.72 23.06
CA GLU A 304 6.29 -3.62 23.52
C GLU A 304 7.43 -3.79 22.50
N SER A 305 7.18 -3.43 21.23
CA SER A 305 8.17 -3.59 20.17
C SER A 305 9.24 -2.51 20.23
N GLN A 306 10.49 -2.96 20.17
CA GLN A 306 11.68 -2.12 20.06
C GLN A 306 12.18 -2.02 18.61
N GLU A 307 11.39 -2.45 17.64
CA GLU A 307 11.73 -2.38 16.21
C GLU A 307 11.48 -0.98 15.63
N ASP A 308 12.32 -0.60 14.68
CA ASP A 308 12.23 0.61 13.88
C ASP A 308 12.28 0.27 12.39
N LEU A 309 12.03 1.24 11.51
CA LEU A 309 12.02 0.99 10.06
C LEU A 309 13.33 0.35 9.56
N SER A 310 14.48 0.80 10.10
CA SER A 310 15.80 0.28 9.71
C SER A 310 15.94 -1.18 10.09
N SER A 311 15.74 -1.53 11.37
CA SER A 311 15.84 -2.92 11.84
C SER A 311 14.77 -3.82 11.23
N PHE A 312 13.60 -3.27 10.89
CA PHE A 312 12.56 -3.98 10.15
C PHE A 312 13.03 -4.35 8.73
N ALA A 313 13.62 -3.40 8.00
CA ALA A 313 14.17 -3.63 6.66
C ALA A 313 15.39 -4.56 6.68
N ASP A 314 16.32 -4.33 7.62
CA ASP A 314 17.53 -5.13 7.81
C ASP A 314 17.21 -6.60 8.08
N LEU A 315 16.05 -6.91 8.69
CA LEU A 315 15.63 -8.30 8.87
C LEU A 315 15.61 -9.09 7.56
N PHE A 316 15.23 -8.45 6.45
CA PHE A 316 15.01 -9.10 5.16
C PHE A 316 16.22 -9.00 4.25
N THR A 317 17.05 -7.98 4.41
CA THR A 317 18.23 -7.74 3.56
C THR A 317 19.53 -8.33 4.16
N ALA A 318 19.55 -8.59 5.47
CA ALA A 318 20.70 -9.19 6.15
C ALA A 318 20.83 -10.70 5.87
N GLY A 319 21.28 -11.07 4.66
CA GLY A 319 21.88 -12.39 4.46
C GLY A 319 21.78 -13.02 3.07
N HIS A 320 20.94 -12.53 2.16
CA HIS A 320 20.69 -13.25 0.89
C HIS A 320 20.70 -12.39 -0.38
N GLY A 321 21.71 -11.53 -0.50
CA GLY A 321 21.88 -10.66 -1.65
C GLY A 321 21.51 -9.21 -1.33
N SER A 322 22.16 -8.27 -2.01
CA SER A 322 22.02 -6.84 -1.73
C SER A 322 20.65 -6.26 -2.11
N ALA A 323 19.77 -7.07 -2.72
CA ALA A 323 18.51 -6.61 -3.28
C ALA A 323 17.46 -6.39 -2.18
N PRO A 324 16.83 -5.21 -2.07
CA PRO A 324 15.95 -4.85 -0.96
C PRO A 324 14.52 -5.38 -1.16
N PHE A 325 14.32 -6.63 -1.60
CA PHE A 325 12.99 -7.17 -1.87
C PHE A 325 12.56 -8.26 -0.88
N ALA A 326 11.30 -8.21 -0.49
CA ALA A 326 10.64 -9.27 0.27
C ALA A 326 9.26 -9.60 -0.33
N GLU A 327 8.72 -10.72 0.12
CA GLU A 327 7.45 -11.29 -0.31
C GLU A 327 6.40 -11.09 0.80
N LEU A 328 5.17 -10.77 0.42
CA LEU A 328 4.02 -10.72 1.31
C LEU A 328 3.15 -11.96 1.13
N CYS A 329 2.96 -12.69 2.22
CA CYS A 329 2.11 -13.88 2.29
C CYS A 329 1.10 -13.75 3.42
N GLY A 330 -0.02 -14.44 3.34
CA GLY A 330 -0.96 -14.47 4.45
C GLY A 330 -2.31 -15.07 4.11
N CYS A 331 -3.23 -15.00 5.07
CA CYS A 331 -4.65 -15.28 4.86
C CYS A 331 -5.52 -14.23 5.53
N PHE A 332 -6.65 -13.95 4.89
CA PHE A 332 -7.66 -12.99 5.33
C PHE A 332 -9.04 -13.45 4.81
N PRO A 333 -10.02 -13.76 5.70
CA PRO A 333 -9.85 -13.88 7.15
C PRO A 333 -8.92 -15.06 7.49
N GLY A 334 -8.36 -15.06 8.70
CA GLY A 334 -7.60 -16.20 9.21
C GLY A 334 -8.53 -17.36 9.57
N ASP A 335 -8.26 -18.55 9.04
CA ASP A 335 -9.06 -19.74 9.32
C ASP A 335 -9.02 -20.12 10.82
N GLU A 336 -10.20 -20.27 11.43
CA GLU A 336 -10.37 -20.74 12.81
C GLU A 336 -9.90 -22.21 12.98
N GLY A 337 -9.94 -22.98 11.88
CA GLY A 337 -9.61 -24.41 11.82
C GLY A 337 -8.13 -24.72 11.58
N GLY A 338 -7.29 -23.75 11.24
CA GLY A 338 -5.85 -23.94 11.13
C GLY A 338 -5.12 -23.06 10.11
N MET A 339 -3.82 -23.34 9.97
CA MET A 339 -2.90 -22.63 9.08
C MET A 339 -2.96 -23.22 7.66
N GLN A 340 -4.09 -23.02 6.99
CA GLN A 340 -4.41 -23.50 5.63
C GLN A 340 -4.71 -22.33 4.68
N ASP A 341 -4.63 -22.58 3.38
CA ASP A 341 -5.04 -21.64 2.32
C ASP A 341 -4.40 -20.24 2.37
N PHE A 342 -3.08 -20.18 2.62
CA PHE A 342 -2.37 -18.91 2.46
C PHE A 342 -2.29 -18.51 1.00
N PHE A 343 -2.11 -17.22 0.79
CA PHE A 343 -1.86 -16.64 -0.50
C PHE A 343 -0.52 -15.91 -0.47
N ASN A 344 0.29 -16.06 -1.52
CA ASN A 344 1.47 -15.22 -1.74
C ASN A 344 1.06 -14.06 -2.66
N TYR A 345 0.85 -12.91 -2.05
CA TYR A 345 0.39 -11.70 -2.73
C TYR A 345 1.46 -11.12 -3.66
N THR A 346 2.74 -11.42 -3.46
CA THR A 346 3.84 -10.95 -4.33
C THR A 346 3.93 -11.74 -5.64
N HIS A 347 3.60 -13.04 -5.61
CA HIS A 347 3.61 -13.90 -6.81
C HIS A 347 2.23 -14.11 -7.43
N GLY A 348 1.16 -13.71 -6.73
CA GLY A 348 -0.20 -13.87 -7.25
C GLY A 348 -0.64 -15.33 -7.28
N VAL A 349 -0.15 -16.17 -6.34
CA VAL A 349 -0.45 -17.60 -6.32
C VAL A 349 -0.83 -18.10 -4.92
N PRO A 350 -1.73 -19.10 -4.82
CA PRO A 350 -1.97 -19.81 -3.58
C PRO A 350 -0.67 -20.43 -3.05
N PHE A 351 -0.53 -20.41 -1.74
CA PHE A 351 0.59 -20.97 -1.01
C PHE A 351 0.41 -22.49 -0.93
N SER A 352 0.88 -23.19 -1.97
CA SER A 352 0.77 -24.64 -2.06
C SER A 352 1.74 -25.35 -1.10
N GLY A 353 1.46 -26.62 -0.78
CA GLY A 353 2.31 -27.43 0.13
C GLY A 353 3.78 -27.56 -0.30
N GLY A 354 4.11 -27.25 -1.56
CA GLY A 354 5.49 -27.16 -2.04
C GLY A 354 6.29 -26.01 -1.42
N PHE A 355 5.63 -24.96 -0.91
CA PHE A 355 6.30 -23.81 -0.31
C PHE A 355 7.13 -24.19 0.93
N LYS A 356 6.68 -25.16 1.73
CA LYS A 356 7.45 -25.62 2.91
C LYS A 356 8.80 -26.26 2.56
N LYS A 357 9.02 -26.62 1.29
CA LYS A 357 10.29 -27.13 0.76
C LYS A 357 11.21 -26.01 0.26
N VAL A 358 10.70 -24.80 0.13
CA VAL A 358 11.46 -23.63 -0.33
C VAL A 358 12.28 -23.11 0.85
N PRO A 359 13.60 -22.95 0.71
CA PRO A 359 14.40 -22.30 1.73
C PRO A 359 13.95 -20.85 1.93
N ILE A 360 13.65 -20.53 3.19
CA ILE A 360 13.33 -19.18 3.64
C ILE A 360 14.55 -18.65 4.39
N TYR A 361 14.97 -17.43 4.06
CA TYR A 361 16.07 -16.78 4.73
C TYR A 361 15.59 -16.10 6.00
N SER A 362 14.61 -15.23 5.86
CA SER A 362 14.06 -14.47 6.96
C SER A 362 12.56 -14.36 6.87
N ARG A 363 11.88 -14.32 8.02
CA ARG A 363 10.42 -14.23 8.09
C ARG A 363 9.98 -13.43 9.31
N ARG A 364 8.97 -12.58 9.13
CA ARG A 364 8.22 -11.93 10.21
C ARG A 364 6.76 -12.32 10.10
N ASP A 365 6.26 -12.99 11.12
CA ASP A 365 4.88 -13.46 11.20
C ASP A 365 4.07 -12.57 12.16
N THR A 366 2.96 -12.04 11.67
CA THR A 366 1.99 -11.31 12.49
C THR A 366 0.67 -12.05 12.51
N MET A 367 0.20 -12.36 13.72
CA MET A 367 -1.06 -13.07 13.99
C MET A 367 -2.03 -12.13 14.70
N ARG A 368 -3.15 -11.82 14.06
CA ARG A 368 -4.18 -10.90 14.55
C ARG A 368 -5.47 -11.65 14.83
N GLY A 369 -5.98 -11.60 16.06
CA GLY A 369 -7.25 -12.25 16.42
C GLY A 369 -7.19 -13.77 16.54
N PHE A 370 -5.98 -14.35 16.64
CA PHE A 370 -5.78 -15.79 16.73
C PHE A 370 -6.12 -16.29 18.13
N ASN A 371 -7.01 -17.28 18.24
CA ASN A 371 -7.30 -17.96 19.49
C ASN A 371 -6.20 -19.01 19.83
N SER A 372 -6.32 -19.68 20.97
CA SER A 372 -5.32 -20.67 21.44
C SER A 372 -5.19 -21.89 20.51
N LEU A 373 -6.25 -22.28 19.80
CA LEU A 373 -6.22 -23.35 18.82
C LEU A 373 -5.44 -22.92 17.57
N CYS A 374 -5.70 -21.70 17.09
CA CYS A 374 -4.99 -21.11 15.95
C CYS A 374 -3.50 -20.96 16.26
N ALA A 375 -3.16 -20.52 17.48
CA ALA A 375 -1.77 -20.43 17.93
C ALA A 375 -1.07 -21.80 17.96
N SER A 376 -1.76 -22.85 18.41
CA SER A 376 -1.21 -24.22 18.42
C SER A 376 -1.01 -24.76 16.99
N SER A 377 -1.93 -24.43 16.09
CA SER A 377 -1.84 -24.76 14.66
C SER A 377 -0.69 -24.04 13.98
N TYR A 378 -0.48 -22.76 14.32
CA TYR A 378 0.67 -21.97 13.88
C TYR A 378 2.00 -22.60 14.30
N GLU A 379 2.16 -22.99 15.57
CA GLU A 379 3.42 -23.59 16.03
C GLU A 379 3.72 -24.90 15.29
N THR A 380 2.68 -25.71 15.04
CA THR A 380 2.81 -26.93 14.25
C THR A 380 3.22 -26.62 12.81
N TRP A 381 2.57 -25.64 12.18
CA TRP A 381 2.90 -25.19 10.82
C TRP A 381 4.31 -24.60 10.73
N SER A 382 4.71 -23.77 11.71
CA SER A 382 6.02 -23.12 11.76
C SER A 382 7.16 -24.12 12.00
N ALA A 383 6.90 -25.27 12.60
CA ALA A 383 7.88 -26.33 12.80
C ALA A 383 8.08 -27.24 11.58
N ASP A 384 7.18 -27.17 10.59
CA ASP A 384 7.11 -28.10 9.44
C ASP A 384 7.90 -27.61 8.21
N PHE A 385 8.76 -26.61 8.37
CA PHE A 385 9.63 -26.12 7.29
C PHE A 385 10.83 -27.06 7.09
N ALA A 386 11.09 -27.44 5.83
CA ALA A 386 12.16 -28.38 5.51
C ALA A 386 13.56 -27.88 5.92
N THR A 387 13.76 -26.57 5.83
CA THR A 387 14.91 -25.85 6.39
C THR A 387 14.41 -24.74 7.30
N PRO A 388 14.84 -24.69 8.58
CA PRO A 388 14.44 -23.62 9.47
C PRO A 388 14.95 -22.27 8.92
N PRO A 389 14.12 -21.22 8.90
CA PRO A 389 14.59 -19.89 8.51
C PRO A 389 15.72 -19.41 9.41
N TRP A 390 16.61 -18.58 8.87
CA TRP A 390 17.73 -18.03 9.66
C TRP A 390 17.24 -17.11 10.76
N ASN A 391 16.19 -16.34 10.48
CA ASN A 391 15.53 -15.49 11.45
C ASN A 391 14.01 -15.58 11.32
N VAL A 392 13.33 -15.74 12.46
CA VAL A 392 11.88 -15.72 12.56
C VAL A 392 11.51 -14.77 13.69
N THR A 393 10.81 -13.69 13.33
CA THR A 393 10.21 -12.76 14.29
C THR A 393 8.71 -12.94 14.30
N ARG A 394 8.09 -12.73 15.47
CA ARG A 394 6.66 -12.99 15.69
C ARG A 394 6.03 -11.83 16.43
N THR A 395 4.85 -11.42 15.98
CA THR A 395 4.03 -10.43 16.66
C THR A 395 2.61 -10.93 16.76
N HIS A 396 2.02 -10.80 17.94
CA HIS A 396 0.63 -11.11 18.17
C HIS A 396 -0.14 -9.82 18.40
N GLY A 397 -1.38 -9.76 17.94
CA GLY A 397 -2.26 -8.64 18.19
C GLY A 397 -3.72 -9.06 18.15
N ARG A 398 -4.59 -8.11 18.49
CA ARG A 398 -6.05 -8.29 18.39
C ARG A 398 -6.49 -8.40 16.94
N ALA A 399 -7.71 -8.89 16.74
CA ALA A 399 -8.34 -8.95 15.42
C ALA A 399 -8.34 -7.57 14.76
N VAL A 400 -8.21 -7.54 13.43
CA VAL A 400 -8.16 -6.29 12.68
C VAL A 400 -9.60 -5.78 12.50
N PRO A 401 -9.90 -4.50 12.79
CA PRO A 401 -11.16 -3.88 12.45
C PRO A 401 -11.31 -3.88 10.94
N VAL A 402 -12.41 -4.42 10.44
CA VAL A 402 -12.67 -4.52 9.02
C VAL A 402 -13.80 -3.60 8.60
N PRO A 403 -13.80 -3.12 7.34
CA PRO A 403 -14.92 -2.38 6.80
C PRO A 403 -16.23 -3.16 6.85
N ARG A 404 -17.35 -2.44 7.01
CA ARG A 404 -18.69 -2.99 6.73
C ARG A 404 -18.85 -3.23 5.22
N GLY A 405 -19.70 -4.17 4.84
CA GLY A 405 -19.95 -4.54 3.45
C GLY A 405 -18.92 -5.49 2.83
N LEU A 406 -18.00 -6.06 3.62
CA LEU A 406 -17.23 -7.21 3.13
C LEU A 406 -18.17 -8.39 2.87
N PRO A 407 -17.95 -9.17 1.79
CA PRO A 407 -18.72 -10.37 1.51
C PRO A 407 -18.82 -11.29 2.73
N SER A 408 -19.96 -11.97 2.88
CA SER A 408 -20.19 -12.90 4.01
C SER A 408 -19.18 -14.05 4.08
N GLU A 409 -18.46 -14.32 2.99
CA GLU A 409 -17.35 -15.28 2.89
C GLU A 409 -16.18 -14.94 3.81
N PHE A 410 -16.03 -13.68 4.24
CA PHE A 410 -14.94 -13.24 5.11
C PHE A 410 -15.15 -13.56 6.61
N ASN A 411 -16.14 -14.40 6.97
CA ASN A 411 -16.47 -14.89 8.33
C ASN A 411 -16.20 -13.84 9.43
N VAL A 412 -16.81 -12.67 9.25
CA VAL A 412 -16.53 -11.49 10.04
C VAL A 412 -17.30 -11.56 11.35
N GLU A 413 -16.61 -11.49 12.49
CA GLU A 413 -17.27 -11.40 13.80
C GLU A 413 -17.87 -10.00 13.99
N SER A 414 -19.18 -9.93 14.17
CA SER A 414 -19.87 -8.68 14.46
C SER A 414 -19.73 -8.34 15.96
N SER A 415 -18.88 -7.36 16.26
CA SER A 415 -18.91 -6.67 17.56
C SER A 415 -19.96 -5.56 17.53
N GLU A 416 -20.49 -5.17 18.70
CA GLU A 416 -21.46 -4.07 18.87
C GLU A 416 -20.98 -2.72 18.30
N ARG A 417 -19.67 -2.53 18.04
CA ARG A 417 -19.09 -1.25 17.58
C ARG A 417 -18.54 -1.28 16.14
N SER A 418 -17.86 -2.35 15.72
CA SER A 418 -17.35 -2.53 14.35
C SER A 418 -16.99 -4.01 14.09
N PRO A 419 -17.19 -4.50 12.86
CA PRO A 419 -16.79 -5.87 12.52
C PRO A 419 -15.27 -6.06 12.64
N VAL A 420 -14.82 -7.23 13.08
CA VAL A 420 -13.40 -7.59 13.16
C VAL A 420 -13.13 -8.91 12.44
N ALA A 421 -11.92 -9.05 11.89
CA ALA A 421 -11.47 -10.29 11.28
C ALA A 421 -10.10 -10.72 11.81
N SER A 422 -9.90 -12.03 11.87
CA SER A 422 -8.58 -12.63 12.08
C SER A 422 -7.72 -12.42 10.84
N VAL A 423 -6.41 -12.20 11.03
CA VAL A 423 -5.46 -12.02 9.92
C VAL A 423 -4.16 -12.72 10.26
N PHE A 424 -3.62 -13.49 9.33
CA PHE A 424 -2.23 -13.91 9.36
C PHE A 424 -1.50 -13.20 8.23
N SER A 425 -0.49 -12.42 8.56
CA SER A 425 0.34 -11.72 7.59
C SER A 425 1.81 -12.04 7.86
N SER A 426 2.53 -12.43 6.81
CA SER A 426 3.91 -12.86 6.88
C SER A 426 4.71 -12.15 5.79
N VAL A 427 5.71 -11.37 6.20
CA VAL A 427 6.71 -10.82 5.28
C VAL A 427 7.92 -11.73 5.34
N LEU A 428 8.43 -12.17 4.19
CA LEU A 428 9.51 -13.14 4.13
C LEU A 428 10.44 -12.96 2.93
N THR A 429 11.63 -13.54 3.02
CA THR A 429 12.54 -13.69 1.89
C THR A 429 12.84 -15.16 1.67
N SER A 430 12.77 -15.60 0.41
CA SER A 430 12.99 -16.99 0.02
C SER A 430 13.78 -17.12 -1.28
N THR A 431 14.24 -18.33 -1.60
CA THR A 431 14.86 -18.61 -2.93
C THR A 431 13.90 -18.37 -4.09
N LYS A 432 12.58 -18.27 -3.85
CA LYS A 432 11.61 -17.94 -4.89
C LYS A 432 11.40 -16.44 -5.09
N GLY A 433 12.04 -15.59 -4.29
CA GLY A 433 11.94 -14.13 -4.43
C GLY A 433 12.31 -13.65 -5.83
N GLY A 434 13.26 -14.33 -6.51
CA GLY A 434 13.68 -14.00 -7.87
C GLY A 434 12.65 -14.29 -8.97
N VAL A 435 11.67 -15.16 -8.74
CA VAL A 435 10.73 -15.65 -9.78
C VAL A 435 9.94 -14.49 -10.42
N LEU A 436 9.56 -13.50 -9.62
CA LEU A 436 8.89 -12.29 -10.11
C LEU A 436 9.73 -11.57 -11.17
N PHE A 437 11.02 -11.38 -10.89
CA PHE A 437 11.96 -10.67 -11.77
C PHE A 437 12.26 -11.45 -13.05
N LYS A 438 12.35 -12.79 -12.97
CA LYS A 438 12.43 -13.67 -14.15
C LYS A 438 11.24 -13.44 -15.09
N LYS A 439 10.01 -13.45 -14.55
CA LYS A 439 8.80 -13.25 -15.35
C LYS A 439 8.76 -11.87 -16.02
N TYR A 440 9.14 -10.81 -15.31
CA TYR A 440 9.28 -9.47 -15.92
C TYR A 440 10.41 -9.42 -16.96
N ALA A 441 11.55 -10.06 -16.73
CA ALA A 441 12.66 -10.08 -17.68
C ALA A 441 12.27 -10.77 -19.00
N GLU A 442 11.61 -11.92 -18.91
CA GLU A 442 11.08 -12.65 -20.06
C GLU A 442 10.03 -11.82 -20.81
N PHE A 443 9.11 -11.19 -20.06
CA PHE A 443 8.07 -10.33 -20.63
C PHE A 443 8.65 -9.11 -21.37
N VAL A 444 9.61 -8.42 -20.77
CA VAL A 444 10.27 -7.24 -21.37
C VAL A 444 11.09 -7.65 -22.59
N ASP A 445 11.80 -8.79 -22.57
CA ASP A 445 12.60 -9.24 -23.73
C ASP A 445 11.72 -9.56 -24.95
N VAL A 446 10.52 -10.08 -24.73
CA VAL A 446 9.51 -10.28 -25.79
C VAL A 446 8.95 -8.93 -26.26
N SER A 447 8.63 -8.03 -25.32
CA SER A 447 7.96 -6.76 -25.60
C SER A 447 8.84 -5.74 -26.31
N ARG A 448 10.15 -5.66 -25.99
CA ARG A 448 11.09 -4.70 -26.61
C ARG A 448 11.27 -4.88 -28.12
N ARG A 449 10.89 -6.04 -28.67
CA ARG A 449 10.95 -6.33 -30.11
C ARG A 449 9.80 -5.67 -30.89
N ARG A 450 8.82 -5.11 -30.19
CA ARG A 450 7.59 -4.49 -30.76
C ARG A 450 7.77 -2.98 -31.00
N LYS A 451 8.20 -2.64 -32.22
CA LYS A 451 8.46 -1.25 -32.65
C LYS A 451 7.23 -0.34 -32.71
N ASP A 452 6.03 -0.90 -32.61
CA ASP A 452 4.77 -0.17 -32.66
C ASP A 452 4.28 0.29 -31.27
N ILE A 453 5.01 -0.08 -30.21
CA ILE A 453 4.78 0.31 -28.82
C ILE A 453 5.94 1.18 -28.32
N PHE A 454 7.17 0.78 -28.63
CA PHE A 454 8.41 1.48 -28.29
C PHE A 454 9.04 1.98 -29.59
N LEU A 455 8.83 3.27 -29.86
CA LEU A 455 9.08 3.87 -31.18
C LEU A 455 10.50 4.44 -31.29
N GLU A 456 11.14 4.72 -30.16
CA GLU A 456 12.43 5.40 -30.13
C GLU A 456 13.59 4.42 -29.96
N THR A 457 14.74 4.74 -30.56
CA THR A 457 15.92 3.86 -30.49
C THR A 457 16.51 3.83 -29.09
N ASP A 458 16.45 4.97 -28.38
CA ASP A 458 16.94 5.11 -27.00
C ASP A 458 16.13 4.23 -26.03
N GLU A 459 14.81 4.11 -26.22
CA GLU A 459 13.94 3.19 -25.45
C GLU A 459 14.37 1.72 -25.62
N ALA A 460 14.83 1.31 -26.81
CA ALA A 460 15.19 -0.07 -27.07
C ALA A 460 16.46 -0.51 -26.32
N ASP A 461 17.42 0.41 -26.16
CA ASP A 461 18.65 0.18 -25.39
C ASP A 461 18.33 0.17 -23.88
N GLU A 462 17.51 1.12 -23.40
CA GLU A 462 17.03 1.14 -22.00
C GLU A 462 16.28 -0.16 -21.63
N LEU A 463 15.42 -0.67 -22.52
CA LEU A 463 14.73 -1.95 -22.29
C LEU A 463 15.68 -3.15 -22.33
N HIS A 464 16.79 -3.07 -23.07
CA HIS A 464 17.80 -4.13 -23.06
C HIS A 464 18.57 -4.15 -21.74
N GLU A 465 18.96 -2.99 -21.23
CA GLU A 465 19.57 -2.83 -19.90
C GLU A 465 18.61 -3.32 -18.81
N LEU A 466 17.34 -2.91 -18.87
CA LEU A 466 16.30 -3.37 -17.94
C LEU A 466 16.21 -4.89 -17.86
N VAL A 467 16.25 -5.60 -19.00
CA VAL A 467 16.23 -7.08 -19.01
C VAL A 467 17.44 -7.66 -18.25
N ASN A 468 18.62 -7.10 -18.47
CA ASN A 468 19.84 -7.57 -17.80
C ASN A 468 19.80 -7.31 -16.29
N ASP A 469 19.28 -6.15 -15.87
CA ASP A 469 19.15 -5.79 -14.47
C ASP A 469 18.13 -6.70 -13.76
N LEU A 470 17.00 -6.99 -14.41
CA LEU A 470 15.99 -7.92 -13.88
C LEU A 470 16.53 -9.35 -13.73
N TRP A 471 17.34 -9.84 -14.69
CA TRP A 471 18.03 -11.12 -14.53
C TRP A 471 19.05 -11.10 -13.38
N THR A 472 19.75 -9.97 -13.21
CA THR A 472 20.68 -9.79 -12.09
C THR A 472 19.94 -9.82 -10.74
N LEU A 473 18.77 -9.18 -10.66
CA LEU A 473 17.90 -9.22 -9.48
C LEU A 473 17.37 -10.64 -9.22
N HIS A 474 16.93 -11.34 -10.27
CA HIS A 474 16.55 -12.75 -10.18
C HIS A 474 17.69 -13.59 -9.58
N ASP A 475 18.89 -13.50 -10.14
CA ASP A 475 20.03 -14.32 -9.70
C ASP A 475 20.45 -13.98 -8.26
N THR A 476 20.40 -12.70 -7.90
CA THR A 476 20.72 -12.22 -6.55
C THR A 476 19.74 -12.78 -5.50
N LEU A 477 18.44 -12.80 -5.82
CA LEU A 477 17.40 -13.26 -4.89
C LEU A 477 17.24 -14.78 -4.86
N SER A 478 17.43 -15.46 -5.99
CA SER A 478 17.35 -16.92 -6.09
C SER A 478 18.55 -17.62 -5.44
N GLY A 479 19.70 -16.92 -5.34
CA GLY A 479 20.92 -17.45 -4.77
C GLY A 479 21.58 -18.51 -5.64
N ASP A 480 22.68 -19.09 -5.16
CA ASP A 480 23.47 -20.12 -5.89
C ASP A 480 22.75 -21.50 -5.95
N ALA A 481 21.50 -21.55 -5.49
CA ALA A 481 20.70 -22.75 -5.48
C ALA A 481 19.97 -22.89 -6.81
N GLY A 482 20.56 -23.63 -7.75
CA GLY A 482 19.92 -24.12 -8.96
C GLY A 482 18.74 -25.04 -8.63
N TYR A 483 17.63 -24.47 -8.18
CA TYR A 483 16.34 -25.14 -8.12
C TYR A 483 15.79 -25.16 -9.54
N GLU A 484 15.91 -26.31 -10.19
CA GLU A 484 15.12 -26.62 -11.39
C GLU A 484 13.64 -26.52 -10.99
N GLU A 485 12.90 -25.61 -11.63
CA GLU A 485 11.45 -25.57 -11.54
C GLU A 485 10.92 -26.94 -11.97
N ASP A 486 10.21 -27.62 -11.06
CA ASP A 486 9.31 -28.70 -11.46
C ASP A 486 8.13 -27.99 -12.15
N ASP A 487 8.19 -27.89 -13.48
CA ASP A 487 7.16 -27.35 -14.38
C ASP A 487 5.87 -28.20 -14.30
N THR A 488 5.24 -28.22 -13.13
CA THR A 488 3.87 -28.66 -12.95
C THR A 488 3.01 -27.48 -12.55
N ALA A 489 3.08 -26.40 -13.35
CA ALA A 489 1.87 -25.64 -13.61
C ALA A 489 1.02 -26.55 -14.50
N GLY A 490 0.09 -27.28 -13.88
CA GLY A 490 -0.92 -28.00 -14.63
C GLY A 490 -1.63 -27.00 -15.53
N ASP A 491 -1.58 -27.27 -16.84
CA ASP A 491 -2.58 -26.76 -17.77
C ASP A 491 -3.94 -26.95 -17.09
N ILE A 492 -4.57 -25.85 -16.70
CA ILE A 492 -6.00 -25.85 -16.43
C ILE A 492 -6.63 -25.99 -17.82
N GLU A 493 -6.74 -27.25 -18.26
CA GLU A 493 -7.64 -27.59 -19.35
C GLU A 493 -9.04 -27.16 -18.94
N ASP A 494 -9.62 -26.27 -19.75
CA ASP A 494 -11.04 -25.92 -19.72
C ASP A 494 -11.88 -27.21 -19.80
N ASP A 495 -12.73 -27.43 -18.79
CA ASP A 495 -13.93 -28.26 -18.88
C ASP A 495 -15.13 -27.53 -18.23
#